data_AF-A0A960MY18-F1
#
_entry.id   AF-A0A960MY18-F1
#
_cell.length_a   1.000
_cell.length_b   1.000
_cell.length_c   1.000
_cell.angle_alpha   90.00
_cell.angle_beta   90.00
_cell.angle_gamma   90.00
#
_symmetry.space_group_name_H-M   'P 1'
#
loop_
_entity.id
_entity.type
_entity.pdbx_description
1 polymer ?
#
loop_
_entity_poly.entity_id
_entity_poly.type
_entity_poly.pdbx_seq_one_letter_code
_entity_poly.pdbx_strand_id
1 'polypeptide(L)'
;LVKVSAELETPDAGIDLGWEEVSWDPFSFKRQSSERIEVQGIGLGGEETVRVFTTQAKWDAVAHKLEQLGDFQPEIVVETSGVLAIDPRDEVAIATINESADPKLVTVSDGLDLPVIAAFRLLASRLDPRHPILLKDVLIPSADPQTDFLDTLLRASANLGSLICDGIGDAVLIQGEQAPGQSLRLAYNVLQASGARIFKTDYVACPSCGRTLFNLQTTTQRIRAATGHLKGVRIAVMGCIVNGPGEMADADFGYVGGAPGKINLYVGKEPVKFNIPEGEAVERLVDLIKEHGRWFEAPARIAAETTA
;
A
#
# COMPACT_ATOMS: atom_id res chain seq x y z
N LEU A 1 47.69 20.59 -6.86
CA LEU A 1 47.35 21.56 -7.93
C LEU A 1 47.86 21.02 -9.26
N VAL A 2 47.06 20.20 -9.94
CA VAL A 2 47.12 19.99 -11.39
C VAL A 2 45.67 19.89 -11.83
N LYS A 3 45.17 20.92 -12.52
CA LYS A 3 43.88 20.88 -13.21
C LYS A 3 44.09 20.07 -14.49
N VAL A 4 43.35 18.99 -14.67
CA VAL A 4 43.15 18.37 -15.98
C VAL A 4 41.76 18.79 -16.43
N SER A 5 41.72 19.79 -17.30
CA SER A 5 40.54 20.20 -18.05
C SER A 5 40.42 19.27 -19.26
N ALA A 6 39.48 18.33 -19.21
CA ALA A 6 38.97 17.64 -20.37
C ALA A 6 37.61 18.26 -20.69
N GLU A 7 37.57 19.11 -21.70
CA GLU A 7 36.33 19.57 -22.33
C GLU A 7 35.75 18.37 -23.09
N LEU A 8 34.74 17.74 -22.51
CA LEU A 8 33.83 16.85 -23.23
C LEU A 8 32.76 17.74 -23.85
N GLU A 9 32.92 18.09 -25.12
CA GLU A 9 31.83 18.62 -25.93
C GLU A 9 30.73 17.55 -26.01
N THR A 10 29.61 17.83 -25.32
CA THR A 10 28.38 17.06 -25.50
C THR A 10 27.71 17.59 -26.75
N PRO A 11 27.31 16.73 -27.71
CA PRO A 11 26.52 17.16 -28.85
C PRO A 11 25.19 17.68 -28.33
N ASP A 12 25.00 18.98 -28.47
CA ASP A 12 23.81 19.72 -28.09
C ASP A 12 22.66 19.35 -29.05
N ALA A 13 21.95 18.28 -28.71
CA ALA A 13 20.63 17.95 -29.20
C ALA A 13 19.78 17.40 -28.03
N GLY A 14 20.00 17.97 -26.83
CA GLY A 14 19.17 17.70 -25.67
C GLY A 14 17.83 18.40 -25.86
N ILE A 15 16.76 17.61 -25.96
CA ILE A 15 15.41 18.14 -25.75
C ILE A 15 15.41 18.66 -24.30
N ASP A 16 15.41 19.97 -24.13
CA ASP A 16 15.25 20.63 -22.83
C ASP A 16 13.79 20.45 -22.40
N LEU A 17 13.46 19.27 -21.88
CA LEU A 17 12.20 19.04 -21.20
C LEU A 17 12.31 19.74 -19.85
N GLY A 18 11.94 21.02 -19.80
CA GLY A 18 11.78 21.73 -18.55
C GLY A 18 10.81 20.96 -17.65
N TRP A 19 11.11 20.85 -16.36
CA TRP A 19 10.24 20.16 -15.39
C TRP A 19 8.81 20.75 -15.30
N GLU A 20 8.59 21.92 -15.91
CA GLU A 20 7.27 22.54 -16.06
C GLU A 20 6.39 21.91 -17.16
N GLU A 21 6.96 21.11 -18.07
CA GLU A 21 6.26 20.48 -19.21
C GLU A 21 5.94 18.98 -19.00
N VAL A 22 6.41 18.37 -17.91
CA VAL A 22 6.17 16.94 -17.62
C VAL A 22 4.96 16.73 -16.71
N SER A 23 4.12 15.77 -17.07
CA SER A 23 2.89 15.40 -16.36
C SER A 23 3.10 14.90 -14.92
N TRP A 24 4.33 14.54 -14.55
CA TRP A 24 4.73 14.12 -13.21
C TRP A 24 6.15 14.62 -12.89
N ASP A 25 6.32 15.25 -11.73
CA ASP A 25 7.60 15.76 -11.22
C ASP A 25 8.17 14.80 -10.14
N PRO A 26 9.31 14.14 -10.39
CA PRO A 26 9.93 13.21 -9.43
C PRO A 26 10.45 13.88 -8.16
N PHE A 27 10.55 15.21 -8.10
CA PHE A 27 10.98 15.96 -6.92
C PHE A 27 9.81 16.52 -6.11
N SER A 28 8.58 16.31 -6.58
CA SER A 28 7.34 16.70 -5.91
C SER A 28 6.62 15.45 -5.41
N PHE A 29 6.57 15.25 -4.09
CA PHE A 29 5.86 14.14 -3.44
C PHE A 29 4.33 14.34 -3.40
N LYS A 30 3.75 14.82 -4.50
CA LYS A 30 2.30 15.01 -4.64
C LYS A 30 1.74 13.88 -5.48
N ARG A 31 0.55 13.39 -5.09
CA ARG A 31 -0.22 12.46 -5.93
C ARG A 31 -0.46 13.11 -7.28
N GLN A 32 -0.12 12.38 -8.35
CA GLN A 32 -0.48 12.74 -9.71
C GLN A 32 -2.01 12.85 -9.79
N SER A 33 -2.52 13.99 -10.21
CA SER A 33 -3.95 14.18 -10.40
C SER A 33 -4.43 13.30 -11.54
N SER A 34 -5.66 12.78 -11.44
CA SER A 34 -6.36 12.09 -12.52
C SER A 34 -7.84 12.47 -12.52
N GLU A 35 -8.52 12.29 -13.66
CA GLU A 35 -9.97 12.46 -13.70
C GLU A 35 -10.67 11.21 -13.18
N ARG A 36 -11.81 11.41 -12.54
CA ARG A 36 -12.66 10.31 -12.10
C ARG A 36 -13.33 9.67 -13.31
N ILE A 37 -13.10 8.37 -13.48
CA ILE A 37 -13.81 7.51 -14.44
C ILE A 37 -14.61 6.45 -13.70
N GLU A 38 -15.49 5.77 -14.43
CA GLU A 38 -16.23 4.61 -13.93
C GLU A 38 -15.84 3.37 -14.74
N VAL A 39 -15.41 2.32 -14.04
CA VAL A 39 -15.01 1.04 -14.65
C VAL A 39 -15.80 -0.06 -13.94
N GLN A 40 -16.62 -0.80 -14.69
CA GLN A 40 -17.48 -1.87 -14.15
C GLN A 40 -18.40 -1.40 -13.00
N GLY A 41 -18.87 -0.15 -13.04
CA GLY A 41 -19.71 0.43 -12.00
C GLY A 41 -18.94 0.96 -10.78
N ILE A 42 -17.61 0.95 -10.82
CA ILE A 42 -16.73 1.40 -9.73
C ILE A 42 -15.99 2.67 -10.14
N GLY A 43 -16.07 3.70 -9.30
CA GLY A 43 -15.34 4.95 -9.48
C GLY A 43 -13.83 4.76 -9.25
N LEU A 44 -13.01 5.29 -10.16
CA LEU A 44 -11.55 5.23 -10.11
C LEU A 44 -10.96 6.57 -10.58
N GLY A 45 -9.82 6.95 -10.01
CA GLY A 45 -9.16 8.23 -10.33
C GLY A 45 -9.72 9.41 -9.55
N GLY A 46 -9.07 10.56 -9.66
CA GLY A 46 -9.37 11.74 -8.84
C GLY A 46 -9.24 11.46 -7.35
N GLU A 47 -10.27 11.83 -6.58
CA GLU A 47 -10.31 11.66 -5.13
C GLU A 47 -10.72 10.25 -4.68
N GLU A 48 -10.97 9.33 -5.62
CA GLU A 48 -11.29 7.93 -5.28
C GLU A 48 -10.06 7.23 -4.67
N THR A 49 -10.32 6.28 -3.77
CA THR A 49 -9.28 5.43 -3.21
C THR A 49 -8.68 4.53 -4.28
N VAL A 50 -7.39 4.22 -4.16
CA VAL A 50 -6.70 3.30 -5.08
C VAL A 50 -7.42 1.94 -5.11
N ARG A 51 -7.82 1.52 -6.31
CA ARG A 51 -8.64 0.32 -6.53
C ARG A 51 -7.79 -0.93 -6.72
N VAL A 52 -8.32 -2.07 -6.30
CA VAL A 52 -7.64 -3.36 -6.44
C VAL A 52 -8.23 -4.16 -7.60
N PHE A 53 -7.43 -4.33 -8.64
CA PHE A 53 -7.76 -5.15 -9.80
C PHE A 53 -7.39 -6.61 -9.56
N THR A 54 -8.07 -7.50 -10.28
CA THR A 54 -7.76 -8.94 -10.32
C THR A 54 -7.95 -9.49 -11.73
N THR A 55 -7.52 -10.72 -11.95
CA THR A 55 -7.83 -11.47 -13.18
C THR A 55 -9.13 -12.23 -13.03
N GLN A 56 -9.82 -12.52 -14.14
CA GLN A 56 -11.06 -13.31 -14.13
C GLN A 56 -10.87 -14.66 -13.43
N ALA A 57 -9.75 -15.34 -13.72
CA ALA A 57 -9.42 -16.62 -13.08
C ALA A 57 -9.31 -16.51 -11.54
N LYS A 58 -8.67 -15.45 -11.04
CA LYS A 58 -8.55 -15.21 -9.59
C LYS A 58 -9.88 -14.80 -8.99
N TRP A 59 -10.68 -14.00 -9.70
CA TRP A 59 -12.03 -13.61 -9.30
C TRP A 59 -12.90 -14.85 -9.08
N ASP A 60 -13.00 -15.73 -10.08
CA ASP A 60 -13.84 -16.93 -10.03
C ASP A 60 -13.44 -17.85 -8.86
N ALA A 61 -12.14 -17.95 -8.60
CA ALA A 61 -11.60 -18.74 -7.50
C ALA A 61 -11.96 -18.20 -6.10
N VAL A 62 -12.25 -16.90 -5.96
CA VAL A 62 -12.66 -16.28 -4.68
C VAL A 62 -14.14 -15.89 -4.63
N ALA A 63 -14.88 -16.01 -5.75
CA ALA A 63 -16.26 -15.58 -5.88
C ALA A 63 -17.17 -16.15 -4.78
N HIS A 64 -17.02 -17.45 -4.46
CA HIS A 64 -17.77 -18.14 -3.41
C HIS A 64 -17.50 -17.64 -1.98
N LYS A 65 -16.46 -16.81 -1.78
CA LYS A 65 -16.01 -16.27 -0.49
C LYS A 65 -16.18 -14.76 -0.38
N LEU A 66 -16.67 -14.06 -1.41
CA LEU A 66 -16.73 -12.59 -1.43
C LEU A 66 -17.42 -12.02 -0.19
N GLU A 67 -18.60 -12.54 0.18
CA GLU A 67 -19.32 -12.09 1.37
C GLU A 67 -18.50 -12.22 2.68
N GLN A 68 -17.66 -13.25 2.78
CA GLN A 68 -16.80 -13.48 3.94
C GLN A 68 -15.55 -12.59 3.96
N LEU A 69 -15.14 -12.09 2.79
CA LEU A 69 -13.96 -11.24 2.65
C LEU A 69 -14.22 -9.79 3.12
N GLY A 70 -15.48 -9.37 3.22
CA GLY A 70 -15.84 -8.00 3.66
C GLY A 70 -15.15 -6.95 2.79
N ASP A 71 -14.40 -6.04 3.41
CA ASP A 71 -13.67 -4.97 2.70
C ASP A 71 -12.47 -5.46 1.87
N PHE A 72 -12.06 -6.74 2.02
CA PHE A 72 -10.99 -7.35 1.25
C PHE A 72 -11.50 -8.04 0.00
N GLN A 73 -12.25 -7.33 -0.83
CA GLN A 73 -12.75 -7.87 -2.09
C GLN A 73 -11.91 -7.36 -3.27
N PRO A 74 -11.68 -8.20 -4.30
CA PRO A 74 -11.29 -7.66 -5.60
C PRO A 74 -12.40 -6.74 -6.11
N GLU A 75 -12.03 -5.64 -6.75
CA GLU A 75 -12.99 -4.62 -7.17
C GLU A 75 -13.27 -4.71 -8.67
N ILE A 76 -12.21 -4.78 -9.49
CA ILE A 76 -12.34 -4.71 -10.96
C ILE A 76 -11.61 -5.89 -11.62
N VAL A 77 -12.24 -6.52 -12.61
CA VAL A 77 -11.62 -7.58 -13.42
C VAL A 77 -10.91 -6.97 -14.62
N VAL A 78 -9.60 -7.20 -14.74
CA VAL A 78 -8.74 -6.53 -15.74
C VAL A 78 -9.16 -6.84 -17.18
N GLU A 79 -9.53 -8.09 -17.49
CA GLU A 79 -9.84 -8.55 -18.84
C GLU A 79 -11.09 -7.88 -19.43
N THR A 80 -12.04 -7.47 -18.59
CA THR A 80 -13.29 -6.81 -18.99
C THR A 80 -13.32 -5.33 -18.60
N SER A 81 -12.20 -4.77 -18.13
CA SER A 81 -12.12 -3.39 -17.64
C SER A 81 -12.04 -2.33 -18.74
N GLY A 82 -11.60 -2.72 -19.95
CA GLY A 82 -11.30 -1.78 -21.03
C GLY A 82 -10.00 -1.00 -20.83
N VAL A 83 -9.13 -1.41 -19.90
CA VAL A 83 -7.80 -0.80 -19.72
C VAL A 83 -6.97 -0.89 -21.01
N LEU A 84 -6.31 0.21 -21.36
CA LEU A 84 -5.39 0.28 -22.49
C LEU A 84 -3.98 -0.06 -22.03
N ALA A 85 -3.44 -1.18 -22.52
CA ALA A 85 -2.06 -1.57 -22.28
C ALA A 85 -1.16 -1.06 -23.42
N ILE A 86 -0.15 -0.24 -23.08
CA ILE A 86 0.76 0.36 -24.06
C ILE A 86 2.23 0.20 -23.67
N ASP A 87 3.11 0.24 -24.67
CA ASP A 87 4.54 0.47 -24.42
C ASP A 87 4.76 1.97 -24.17
N PRO A 88 5.29 2.38 -23.01
CA PRO A 88 5.53 3.80 -22.70
C PRO A 88 6.57 4.47 -23.61
N ARG A 89 7.26 3.70 -24.46
CA ARG A 89 8.18 4.20 -25.51
C ARG A 89 7.48 4.47 -26.85
N ASP A 90 6.23 4.04 -27.01
CA ASP A 90 5.45 4.28 -28.23
C ASP A 90 4.81 5.68 -28.18
N GLU A 91 5.48 6.64 -28.81
CA GLU A 91 5.04 8.04 -28.86
C GLU A 91 3.69 8.21 -29.56
N VAL A 92 3.40 7.40 -30.58
CA VAL A 92 2.15 7.49 -31.36
C VAL A 92 0.98 6.99 -30.53
N ALA A 93 1.16 5.89 -29.80
CA ALA A 93 0.14 5.36 -28.90
C ALA A 93 -0.18 6.36 -27.77
N ILE A 94 0.85 6.96 -27.17
CA ILE A 94 0.69 7.99 -26.13
C ILE A 94 -0.05 9.21 -26.68
N ALA A 95 0.38 9.75 -27.83
CA ALA A 95 -0.26 10.92 -28.45
C ALA A 95 -1.74 10.64 -28.76
N THR A 96 -2.05 9.46 -29.31
CA THR A 96 -3.43 9.04 -29.61
C THR A 96 -4.31 9.00 -28.36
N ILE A 97 -3.77 8.54 -27.22
CA ILE A 97 -4.50 8.52 -25.96
C ILE A 97 -4.68 9.95 -25.43
N ASN A 98 -3.62 10.74 -25.42
CA ASN A 98 -3.65 12.13 -24.95
C ASN A 98 -4.58 13.03 -25.78
N GLU A 99 -4.81 12.71 -27.06
CA GLU A 99 -5.76 13.40 -27.93
C GLU A 99 -7.22 12.95 -27.73
N SER A 100 -7.48 11.87 -27.00
CA SER A 100 -8.84 11.36 -26.77
C SER A 100 -9.68 12.36 -25.98
N ALA A 101 -10.95 12.59 -26.35
CA ALA A 101 -11.79 13.54 -25.61
C ALA A 101 -12.00 13.12 -24.15
N ASP A 102 -12.26 11.84 -23.90
CA ASP A 102 -12.52 11.31 -22.56
C ASP A 102 -11.26 10.73 -21.90
N PRO A 103 -11.12 10.83 -20.57
CA PRO A 103 -10.09 10.12 -19.83
C PRO A 103 -10.17 8.60 -20.07
N LYS A 104 -9.00 7.96 -20.06
CA LYS A 104 -8.81 6.54 -20.38
C LYS A 104 -7.99 5.90 -19.27
N LEU A 105 -8.36 4.70 -18.84
CA LEU A 105 -7.54 3.90 -17.94
C LEU A 105 -6.38 3.30 -18.73
N VAL A 106 -5.14 3.55 -18.29
CA VAL A 106 -3.93 3.10 -19.00
C VAL A 106 -3.03 2.27 -18.08
N THR A 107 -2.35 1.29 -18.66
CA THR A 107 -1.28 0.51 -18.00
C THR A 107 -0.11 0.32 -18.96
N VAL A 108 1.06 -0.01 -18.41
CA VAL A 108 2.18 -0.53 -19.19
C VAL A 108 1.86 -1.93 -19.71
N SER A 109 2.20 -2.26 -20.95
CA SER A 109 2.03 -3.60 -21.54
C SER A 109 2.87 -4.68 -20.86
N ASP A 110 2.36 -5.91 -20.86
CA ASP A 110 3.14 -7.09 -20.45
C ASP A 110 4.15 -7.49 -21.55
N GLY A 111 5.18 -8.22 -21.16
CA GLY A 111 6.23 -8.71 -22.07
C GLY A 111 7.32 -7.70 -22.42
N LEU A 112 7.28 -6.50 -21.85
CA LEU A 112 8.31 -5.49 -22.08
C LEU A 112 9.57 -5.79 -21.28
N ASP A 113 10.72 -5.69 -21.95
CA ASP A 113 12.04 -5.71 -21.31
C ASP A 113 12.38 -4.33 -20.73
N LEU A 114 11.60 -3.93 -19.72
CA LEU A 114 11.79 -2.69 -18.97
C LEU A 114 11.66 -2.99 -17.47
N PRO A 115 12.49 -2.37 -16.60
CA PRO A 115 12.24 -2.37 -15.17
C PRO A 115 10.88 -1.74 -14.86
N VAL A 116 10.07 -2.41 -14.04
CA VAL A 116 8.67 -2.00 -13.72
C VAL A 116 8.57 -0.54 -13.30
N ILE A 117 9.39 -0.13 -12.33
CA ILE A 117 9.38 1.24 -11.79
C ILE A 117 9.72 2.25 -12.90
N ALA A 118 10.74 1.97 -13.72
CA ALA A 118 11.13 2.86 -14.81
C ALA A 118 10.04 2.96 -15.88
N ALA A 119 9.39 1.84 -16.22
CA ALA A 119 8.33 1.83 -17.21
C ALA A 119 7.11 2.66 -16.78
N PHE A 120 6.69 2.56 -15.51
CA PHE A 120 5.56 3.34 -15.01
C PHE A 120 5.89 4.81 -14.79
N ARG A 121 7.11 5.15 -14.34
CA ARG A 121 7.56 6.55 -14.29
C ARG A 121 7.61 7.19 -15.68
N LEU A 122 8.07 6.44 -16.67
CA LEU A 122 8.09 6.88 -18.06
C LEU A 122 6.68 7.08 -18.65
N LEU A 123 5.76 6.18 -18.31
CA LEU A 123 4.34 6.34 -18.64
C LEU A 123 3.78 7.62 -18.01
N ALA A 124 3.95 7.78 -16.70
CA ALA A 124 3.45 8.91 -15.94
C ALA A 124 4.02 10.26 -16.41
N SER A 125 5.27 10.31 -16.88
CA SER A 125 5.86 11.56 -17.38
C SER A 125 5.31 11.99 -18.75
N ARG A 126 4.67 11.09 -19.50
CA ARG A 126 4.23 11.32 -20.90
C ARG A 126 2.72 11.31 -21.09
N LEU A 127 2.01 10.54 -20.26
CA LEU A 127 0.57 10.47 -20.28
C LEU A 127 -0.01 11.77 -19.70
N ASP A 128 -1.05 12.32 -20.30
CA ASP A 128 -1.75 13.47 -19.72
C ASP A 128 -2.33 13.07 -18.35
N PRO A 129 -2.14 13.87 -17.28
CA PRO A 129 -2.55 13.50 -15.92
C PRO A 129 -4.01 13.07 -15.81
N ARG A 130 -4.92 13.59 -16.65
CA ARG A 130 -6.34 13.22 -16.58
C ARG A 130 -6.58 11.71 -16.75
N HIS A 131 -5.68 10.99 -17.40
CA HIS A 131 -5.78 9.55 -17.59
C HIS A 131 -5.28 8.80 -16.35
N PRO A 132 -6.16 8.05 -15.65
CA PRO A 132 -5.72 7.27 -14.50
C PRO A 132 -4.84 6.08 -14.91
N ILE A 133 -3.95 5.67 -13.99
CA ILE A 133 -2.97 4.62 -14.23
C ILE A 133 -3.26 3.37 -13.39
N LEU A 134 -3.35 2.22 -14.04
CA LEU A 134 -3.33 0.89 -13.41
C LEU A 134 -1.88 0.41 -13.29
N LEU A 135 -1.40 0.26 -12.06
CA LEU A 135 -0.07 -0.28 -11.77
C LEU A 135 -0.07 -1.81 -11.73
N LYS A 136 1.08 -2.39 -12.07
CA LYS A 136 1.36 -3.83 -11.96
C LYS A 136 2.65 -4.07 -11.20
N ASP A 137 2.69 -5.12 -10.39
CA ASP A 137 3.89 -5.54 -9.67
C ASP A 137 4.99 -6.08 -10.60
N VAL A 138 4.61 -6.70 -11.72
CA VAL A 138 5.50 -7.24 -12.74
C VAL A 138 4.93 -7.01 -14.14
N LEU A 139 5.80 -6.93 -15.14
CA LEU A 139 5.43 -6.89 -16.57
C LEU A 139 5.62 -8.25 -17.26
N ILE A 140 6.33 -9.18 -16.62
CA ILE A 140 6.55 -10.54 -17.12
C ILE A 140 6.19 -11.48 -15.97
N PRO A 141 4.92 -11.87 -15.83
CA PRO A 141 4.48 -12.78 -14.79
C PRO A 141 5.18 -14.14 -14.94
N SER A 142 5.62 -14.69 -13.81
CA SER A 142 6.15 -16.06 -13.79
C SER A 142 5.01 -17.04 -14.04
N ALA A 143 5.22 -17.98 -14.97
CA ALA A 143 4.35 -19.14 -15.14
C ALA A 143 4.73 -20.29 -14.19
N ASP A 144 5.80 -20.13 -13.40
CA ASP A 144 6.26 -21.15 -12.46
C ASP A 144 5.39 -21.15 -11.18
N PRO A 145 4.61 -22.22 -10.94
CA PRO A 145 3.79 -22.34 -9.73
C PRO A 145 4.63 -22.53 -8.46
N GLN A 146 5.94 -22.75 -8.55
CA GLN A 146 6.88 -22.89 -7.43
C GLN A 146 7.61 -21.58 -7.08
N THR A 147 7.21 -20.45 -7.67
CA THR A 147 7.78 -19.15 -7.31
C THR A 147 7.59 -18.91 -5.80
N ASP A 148 8.69 -18.64 -5.10
CA ASP A 148 8.65 -18.39 -3.65
C ASP A 148 7.83 -17.13 -3.37
N PHE A 149 6.82 -17.26 -2.50
CA PHE A 149 6.00 -16.13 -2.09
C PHE A 149 6.83 -14.99 -1.51
N LEU A 150 7.96 -15.28 -0.84
CA LEU A 150 8.80 -14.22 -0.30
C LEU A 150 9.38 -13.33 -1.40
N ASP A 151 9.82 -13.90 -2.53
CA ASP A 151 10.32 -13.12 -3.67
C ASP A 151 9.20 -12.26 -4.27
N THR A 152 8.02 -12.86 -4.50
CA THR A 152 6.85 -12.16 -5.01
C THR A 152 6.42 -11.02 -4.09
N LEU A 153 6.39 -11.26 -2.78
CA LEU A 153 6.04 -10.26 -1.77
C LEU A 153 7.03 -9.10 -1.76
N LEU A 154 8.33 -9.38 -1.77
CA LEU A 154 9.37 -8.34 -1.76
C LEU A 154 9.33 -7.53 -3.06
N ARG A 155 9.21 -8.20 -4.21
CA ARG A 155 9.17 -7.56 -5.53
C ARG A 155 7.93 -6.69 -5.70
N ALA A 156 6.75 -7.20 -5.37
CA ALA A 156 5.52 -6.42 -5.44
C ALA A 156 5.54 -5.22 -4.48
N SER A 157 6.01 -5.42 -3.26
CA SER A 157 6.12 -4.33 -2.28
C SER A 157 7.09 -3.25 -2.74
N ALA A 158 8.23 -3.62 -3.32
CA ALA A 158 9.21 -2.67 -3.85
C ALA A 158 8.67 -1.91 -5.07
N ASN A 159 8.15 -2.63 -6.07
CA ASN A 159 7.71 -2.04 -7.33
C ASN A 159 6.46 -1.17 -7.17
N LEU A 160 5.39 -1.70 -6.56
CA LEU A 160 4.17 -0.93 -6.38
C LEU A 160 4.33 0.11 -5.28
N GLY A 161 4.98 -0.24 -4.17
CA GLY A 161 5.16 0.68 -3.05
C GLY A 161 5.97 1.92 -3.43
N SER A 162 7.03 1.76 -4.23
CA SER A 162 7.79 2.93 -4.72
C SER A 162 6.95 3.85 -5.61
N LEU A 163 6.21 3.29 -6.57
CA LEU A 163 5.36 4.07 -7.48
C LEU A 163 4.23 4.79 -6.74
N ILE A 164 3.61 4.15 -5.75
CA ILE A 164 2.59 4.79 -4.93
C ILE A 164 3.19 5.91 -4.07
N CYS A 165 4.39 5.70 -3.50
CA CYS A 165 5.11 6.75 -2.76
C CYS A 165 5.55 7.92 -3.65
N ASP A 166 5.80 7.66 -4.94
CA ASP A 166 6.03 8.70 -5.96
C ASP A 166 4.74 9.47 -6.33
N GLY A 167 3.58 9.04 -5.79
CA GLY A 167 2.28 9.62 -6.09
C GLY A 167 1.65 9.09 -7.39
N ILE A 168 2.15 8.00 -7.95
CA ILE A 168 1.67 7.40 -9.21
C ILE A 168 0.73 6.23 -8.89
N GLY A 169 -0.39 6.15 -9.61
CA GLY A 169 -1.27 4.98 -9.62
C GLY A 169 -2.64 5.23 -8.97
N ASP A 170 -3.69 4.88 -9.70
CA ASP A 170 -5.09 4.94 -9.29
C ASP A 170 -5.69 3.55 -9.05
N ALA A 171 -5.00 2.52 -9.54
CA ALA A 171 -5.27 1.14 -9.24
C ALA A 171 -4.00 0.29 -9.20
N VAL A 172 -4.10 -0.88 -8.58
CA VAL A 172 -3.04 -1.88 -8.54
C VAL A 172 -3.55 -3.26 -8.96
N LEU A 173 -2.70 -4.01 -9.65
CA LEU A 173 -2.91 -5.41 -10.00
C LEU A 173 -1.67 -6.22 -9.60
N ILE A 174 -1.87 -7.27 -8.80
CA ILE A 174 -0.83 -8.24 -8.45
C ILE A 174 -0.90 -9.42 -9.42
N GLN A 175 0.06 -9.49 -10.33
CA GLN A 175 0.20 -10.57 -11.30
C GLN A 175 1.23 -11.62 -10.88
N GLY A 176 2.25 -11.25 -10.11
CA GLY A 176 3.33 -12.15 -9.71
C GLY A 176 2.90 -13.28 -8.76
N GLU A 177 1.80 -13.07 -8.01
CA GLU A 177 1.24 -14.08 -7.10
C GLU A 177 0.04 -14.79 -7.73
N GLN A 178 0.12 -16.09 -7.93
CA GLN A 178 -0.95 -16.88 -8.56
C GLN A 178 -2.07 -17.25 -7.59
N ALA A 179 -1.76 -17.46 -6.31
CA ALA A 179 -2.74 -17.81 -5.29
C ALA A 179 -3.73 -16.64 -5.07
N PRO A 180 -5.01 -16.78 -5.43
CA PRO A 180 -5.94 -15.65 -5.51
C PRO A 180 -6.09 -14.86 -4.20
N GLY A 181 -6.26 -15.58 -3.08
CA GLY A 181 -6.38 -14.96 -1.77
C GLY A 181 -5.08 -14.31 -1.27
N GLN A 182 -3.92 -14.83 -1.68
CA GLN A 182 -2.62 -14.27 -1.29
C GLN A 182 -2.28 -13.03 -2.11
N SER A 183 -2.54 -13.08 -3.42
CA SER A 183 -2.46 -11.96 -4.35
C SER A 183 -3.31 -10.77 -3.86
N LEU A 184 -4.55 -11.03 -3.48
CA LEU A 184 -5.46 -10.01 -2.94
C LEU A 184 -4.94 -9.41 -1.63
N ARG A 185 -4.53 -10.26 -0.68
CA ARG A 185 -3.95 -9.80 0.59
C ARG A 185 -2.69 -8.96 0.38
N LEU A 186 -1.85 -9.33 -0.59
CA LEU A 186 -0.63 -8.60 -0.93
C LEU A 186 -0.96 -7.20 -1.48
N ALA A 187 -1.90 -7.10 -2.43
CA ALA A 187 -2.35 -5.82 -2.98
C ALA A 187 -2.79 -4.84 -1.87
N TYR A 188 -3.72 -5.29 -1.02
CA TYR A 188 -4.18 -4.49 0.10
C TYR A 188 -3.03 -4.15 1.07
N ASN A 189 -2.20 -5.12 1.46
CA ASN A 189 -1.06 -4.84 2.34
C ASN A 189 -0.12 -3.76 1.80
N VAL A 190 0.17 -3.74 0.49
CA VAL A 190 0.97 -2.69 -0.14
C VAL A 190 0.26 -1.33 -0.05
N LEU A 191 -1.05 -1.27 -0.32
CA LEU A 191 -1.82 -0.01 -0.22
C LEU A 191 -1.86 0.53 1.22
N GLN A 192 -1.94 -0.32 2.24
CA GLN A 192 -1.89 0.14 3.63
C GLN A 192 -0.48 0.52 4.07
N ALA A 193 0.55 -0.24 3.66
CA ALA A 193 1.94 0.07 4.00
C ALA A 193 2.42 1.40 3.40
N SER A 194 1.92 1.74 2.20
CA SER A 194 2.17 3.04 1.55
C SER A 194 1.26 4.17 2.07
N GLY A 195 0.28 3.86 2.92
CA GLY A 195 -0.70 4.84 3.40
C GLY A 195 -1.78 5.25 2.39
N ALA A 196 -1.78 4.67 1.18
CA ALA A 196 -2.76 4.97 0.14
C ALA A 196 -4.18 4.50 0.47
N ARG A 197 -4.33 3.46 1.29
CA ARG A 197 -5.64 2.98 1.75
C ARG A 197 -5.54 2.26 3.09
N ILE A 198 -6.35 2.66 4.07
CA ILE A 198 -6.40 2.05 5.40
C ILE A 198 -7.64 1.17 5.50
N PHE A 199 -7.49 -0.14 5.73
CA PHE A 199 -8.61 -1.10 5.77
C PHE A 199 -8.63 -2.01 7.00
N LYS A 200 -7.54 -2.11 7.75
CA LYS A 200 -7.46 -2.84 9.03
C LYS A 200 -6.67 -2.02 10.05
N THR A 201 -6.72 -2.45 11.31
CA THR A 201 -5.86 -1.91 12.36
C THR A 201 -4.41 -1.93 11.92
N ASP A 202 -3.74 -0.79 12.06
CA ASP A 202 -2.34 -0.62 11.74
C ASP A 202 -1.51 -0.74 13.01
N TYR A 203 -0.41 -1.49 12.94
CA TYR A 203 0.41 -1.80 14.11
C TYR A 203 1.84 -1.37 13.88
N VAL A 204 2.27 -0.36 14.63
CA VAL A 204 3.65 0.13 14.62
C VAL A 204 4.35 -0.46 15.84
N ALA A 205 5.35 -1.30 15.64
CA ALA A 205 6.10 -1.90 16.75
C ALA A 205 7.58 -1.61 16.59
N CYS A 206 8.27 -1.31 17.69
CA CYS A 206 9.72 -1.19 17.64
C CYS A 206 10.36 -2.56 17.30
N PRO A 207 11.57 -2.61 16.72
CA PRO A 207 12.24 -3.87 16.41
C PRO A 207 12.68 -4.67 17.66
N SER A 208 12.38 -4.17 18.87
CA SER A 208 12.95 -4.53 20.17
C SER A 208 14.45 -4.18 20.29
N CYS A 209 14.91 -3.97 21.52
CA CYS A 209 16.30 -3.74 21.87
C CYS A 209 16.56 -4.10 23.35
N GLY A 210 17.79 -3.94 23.84
CA GLY A 210 18.15 -4.22 25.24
C GLY A 210 17.44 -3.35 26.29
N ARG A 211 16.63 -2.36 25.87
CA ARG A 211 15.81 -1.51 26.75
C ARG A 211 14.36 -2.00 26.88
N THR A 212 13.97 -3.02 26.12
CA THR A 212 12.60 -3.54 26.10
C THR A 212 12.24 -4.09 27.49
N LEU A 213 11.13 -3.61 28.06
CA LEU A 213 10.75 -3.91 29.45
C LEU A 213 9.73 -5.07 29.59
N PHE A 214 9.29 -5.63 28.46
CA PHE A 214 8.33 -6.73 28.38
C PHE A 214 8.59 -7.56 27.11
N ASN A 215 7.92 -8.72 26.98
CA ASN A 215 8.01 -9.49 25.74
C ASN A 215 7.16 -8.81 24.65
N LEU A 216 7.84 -8.09 23.76
CA LEU A 216 7.19 -7.30 22.71
C LEU A 216 6.40 -8.18 21.73
N GLN A 217 6.92 -9.35 21.37
CA GLN A 217 6.30 -10.24 20.39
C GLN A 217 4.97 -10.80 20.90
N THR A 218 4.97 -11.39 22.11
CA THR A 218 3.76 -11.97 22.70
C THR A 218 2.73 -10.89 23.03
N THR A 219 3.17 -9.72 23.50
CA THR A 219 2.28 -8.58 23.78
C THR A 219 1.65 -8.03 22.51
N THR A 220 2.44 -7.85 21.43
CA THR A 220 1.91 -7.42 20.13
C THR A 220 0.89 -8.41 19.59
N GLN A 221 1.10 -9.72 19.78
CA GLN A 221 0.11 -10.75 19.40
C GLN A 221 -1.19 -10.63 20.23
N ARG A 222 -1.08 -10.43 21.55
CA ARG A 222 -2.26 -10.21 22.42
C ARG A 222 -3.06 -8.98 21.99
N ILE A 223 -2.37 -7.87 21.72
CA ILE A 223 -2.99 -6.63 21.23
C ILE A 223 -3.65 -6.89 19.87
N ARG A 224 -2.98 -7.53 18.92
CA ARG A 224 -3.54 -7.90 17.61
C ARG A 224 -4.79 -8.77 17.73
N ALA A 225 -4.78 -9.75 18.63
CA ALA A 225 -5.93 -10.62 18.87
C ALA A 225 -7.12 -9.83 19.43
N ALA A 226 -6.87 -8.84 20.29
CA ALA A 226 -7.91 -8.00 20.89
C ALA A 226 -8.43 -6.91 19.93
N THR A 227 -7.60 -6.36 19.03
CA THR A 227 -7.93 -5.14 18.27
C THR A 227 -7.90 -5.30 16.76
N GLY A 228 -7.59 -6.48 16.22
CA GLY A 228 -7.36 -6.69 14.78
C GLY A 228 -8.59 -6.51 13.87
N HIS A 229 -9.78 -6.43 14.46
CA HIS A 229 -11.04 -6.21 13.76
C HIS A 229 -11.37 -4.72 13.57
N LEU A 230 -10.64 -3.81 14.25
CA LEU A 230 -10.85 -2.38 14.11
C LEU A 230 -10.37 -1.91 12.73
N LYS A 231 -10.97 -0.82 12.25
CA LYS A 231 -10.62 -0.18 10.98
C LYS A 231 -10.23 1.26 11.24
N GLY A 232 -9.19 1.73 10.54
CA GLY A 232 -8.74 3.12 10.67
C GLY A 232 -8.16 3.46 12.04
N VAL A 233 -7.63 2.48 12.79
CA VAL A 233 -6.98 2.71 14.09
C VAL A 233 -5.52 2.30 13.98
N ARG A 234 -4.59 3.20 14.32
CA ARG A 234 -3.16 2.92 14.41
C ARG A 234 -2.73 2.78 15.87
N ILE A 235 -2.17 1.61 16.20
CA ILE A 235 -1.73 1.26 17.54
C ILE A 235 -0.23 1.05 17.54
N ALA A 236 0.48 1.84 18.35
CA ALA A 236 1.90 1.69 18.57
C ALA A 236 2.19 0.78 19.78
N VAL A 237 3.16 -0.13 19.64
CA VAL A 237 3.62 -1.02 20.72
C VAL A 237 5.13 -0.83 20.89
N MET A 238 5.51 -0.15 21.97
CA MET A 238 6.87 0.33 22.19
C MET A 238 7.47 -0.30 23.44
N GLY A 239 8.64 -0.93 23.27
CA GLY A 239 9.32 -1.66 24.34
C GLY A 239 9.78 -0.79 25.52
N CYS A 240 9.98 0.51 25.31
CA CYS A 240 10.48 1.43 26.33
C CYS A 240 10.01 2.87 26.07
N ILE A 241 10.05 3.70 27.12
CA ILE A 241 9.67 5.12 27.05
C ILE A 241 10.67 6.01 26.27
N VAL A 242 11.88 5.53 25.98
CA VAL A 242 12.94 6.42 25.47
C VAL A 242 12.67 6.85 24.03
N ASN A 243 12.60 5.89 23.10
CA ASN A 243 12.26 6.19 21.71
C ASN A 243 10.76 6.02 21.43
N GLY A 244 10.02 5.38 22.35
CA GLY A 244 8.60 5.05 22.16
C GLY A 244 7.74 6.25 21.71
N PRO A 245 7.73 7.38 22.44
CA PRO A 245 6.96 8.56 22.07
C PRO A 245 7.31 9.19 20.72
N GLY A 246 8.57 9.10 20.30
CA GLY A 246 9.01 9.58 18.98
C GLY A 246 8.57 8.65 17.85
N GLU A 247 8.80 7.34 18.02
CA GLU A 247 8.45 6.30 17.04
C GLU A 247 6.94 6.15 16.83
N MET A 248 6.12 6.57 17.80
CA MET A 248 4.66 6.50 17.74
C MET A 248 3.95 7.82 17.43
N ALA A 249 4.67 8.82 16.95
CA ALA A 249 4.14 10.18 16.76
C ALA A 249 2.83 10.26 15.95
N ASP A 250 2.65 9.34 15.01
CA ASP A 250 1.51 9.30 14.08
C ASP A 250 0.48 8.20 14.42
N ALA A 251 0.62 7.55 15.59
CA ALA A 251 -0.32 6.53 16.07
C ALA A 251 -1.48 7.18 16.86
N ASP A 252 -2.68 6.60 16.76
CA ASP A 252 -3.82 7.04 17.56
C ASP A 252 -3.65 6.67 19.03
N PHE A 253 -3.12 5.46 19.29
CA PHE A 253 -2.93 4.92 20.62
C PHE A 253 -1.55 4.31 20.79
N GLY A 254 -0.95 4.47 21.97
CA GLY A 254 0.36 3.91 22.32
C GLY A 254 0.29 2.97 23.51
N TYR A 255 0.98 1.83 23.40
CA TYR A 255 1.27 0.88 24.47
C TYR A 255 2.78 0.89 24.72
N VAL A 256 3.23 1.49 25.82
CA VAL A 256 4.66 1.79 26.04
C VAL A 256 5.15 1.20 27.36
N GLY A 257 6.29 0.51 27.33
CA GLY A 257 6.97 0.06 28.54
C GLY A 257 7.45 1.25 29.38
N GLY A 258 6.86 1.44 30.56
CA GLY A 258 7.21 2.52 31.49
C GLY A 258 8.25 2.10 32.53
N ALA A 259 8.10 0.91 33.09
CA ALA A 259 9.03 0.27 34.03
C ALA A 259 8.86 -1.27 33.95
N PRO A 260 9.75 -2.08 34.55
CA PRO A 260 9.57 -3.54 34.57
C PRO A 260 8.17 -3.95 35.07
N GLY A 261 7.42 -4.70 34.25
CA GLY A 261 6.04 -5.12 34.53
C GLY A 261 4.99 -4.00 34.52
N LYS A 262 5.34 -2.81 34.00
CA LYS A 262 4.50 -1.60 34.02
C LYS A 262 4.42 -0.95 32.66
N ILE A 263 3.19 -0.64 32.25
CA ILE A 263 2.84 -0.06 30.96
C ILE A 263 2.21 1.31 31.14
N ASN A 264 2.55 2.22 30.24
CA ASN A 264 1.89 3.51 30.07
C ASN A 264 1.10 3.48 28.76
N LEU A 265 -0.13 4.00 28.80
CA LEU A 265 -0.98 4.15 27.62
C LEU A 265 -1.04 5.60 27.19
N TYR A 266 -1.05 5.80 25.87
CA TYR A 266 -1.00 7.10 25.23
C TYR A 266 -2.16 7.27 24.25
N VAL A 267 -2.58 8.52 24.06
CA VAL A 267 -3.47 8.96 22.99
C VAL A 267 -2.68 9.98 22.16
N GLY A 268 -2.37 9.64 20.93
CA GLY A 268 -1.33 10.34 20.17
C GLY A 268 -0.01 10.34 20.96
N LYS A 269 0.50 11.54 21.23
CA LYS A 269 1.74 11.75 21.99
C LYS A 269 1.52 11.93 23.50
N GLU A 270 0.28 12.07 23.94
CA GLU A 270 -0.05 12.40 25.32
C GLU A 270 -0.21 11.13 26.18
N PRO A 271 0.58 10.97 27.25
CA PRO A 271 0.38 9.86 28.18
C PRO A 271 -0.85 10.09 29.05
N VAL A 272 -1.80 9.17 29.03
CA VAL A 272 -3.10 9.30 29.70
C VAL A 272 -3.30 8.34 30.87
N LYS A 273 -2.68 7.15 30.82
CA LYS A 273 -2.74 6.16 31.92
C LYS A 273 -1.33 5.64 32.20
N PHE A 274 -0.94 5.62 33.47
CA PHE A 274 0.44 5.34 33.88
C PHE A 274 0.55 4.12 34.78
N ASN A 275 1.69 3.43 34.72
CA ASN A 275 2.06 2.35 35.64
C ASN A 275 1.04 1.21 35.74
N ILE A 276 0.35 0.91 34.63
CA ILE A 276 -0.60 -0.18 34.54
C ILE A 276 0.16 -1.50 34.61
N PRO A 277 -0.24 -2.46 35.46
CA PRO A 277 0.34 -3.80 35.44
C PRO A 277 0.24 -4.43 34.03
N GLU A 278 1.34 -4.99 33.53
CA GLU A 278 1.40 -5.58 32.17
C GLU A 278 0.31 -6.63 31.90
N GLY A 279 -0.09 -7.38 32.94
CA GLY A 279 -1.13 -8.41 32.84
C GLY A 279 -2.48 -7.85 32.39
N GLU A 280 -2.82 -6.63 32.82
CA GLU A 280 -4.12 -5.95 32.61
C GLU A 280 -4.05 -4.89 31.50
N ALA A 281 -2.86 -4.59 30.98
CA ALA A 281 -2.65 -3.43 30.13
C ALA A 281 -3.34 -3.53 28.76
N VAL A 282 -3.57 -4.75 28.25
CA VAL A 282 -4.27 -4.97 26.97
C VAL A 282 -5.76 -4.65 27.12
N GLU A 283 -6.38 -5.09 28.21
CA GLU A 283 -7.76 -4.79 28.54
C GLU A 283 -7.95 -3.29 28.74
N ARG A 284 -7.00 -2.64 29.43
CA ARG A 284 -7.01 -1.18 29.64
C ARG A 284 -6.80 -0.39 28.35
N LEU A 285 -6.06 -0.93 27.38
CA LEU A 285 -5.95 -0.36 26.04
C LEU A 285 -7.29 -0.46 25.30
N VAL A 286 -7.98 -1.60 25.38
CA VAL A 286 -9.32 -1.77 24.80
C VAL A 286 -10.31 -0.75 25.39
N ASP A 287 -10.32 -0.59 26.71
CA ASP A 287 -11.17 0.40 27.39
C ASP A 287 -10.85 1.82 26.91
N LEU A 288 -9.57 2.15 26.75
CA LEU A 288 -9.15 3.47 26.25
C LEU A 288 -9.64 3.74 24.82
N ILE A 289 -9.56 2.74 23.94
CA ILE A 289 -10.08 2.83 22.56
C ILE A 289 -11.60 3.04 22.57
N LYS A 290 -12.32 2.34 23.45
CA LYS A 290 -13.77 2.52 23.66
C LYS A 290 -14.11 3.91 24.17
N GLU A 291 -13.38 4.41 25.17
CA GLU A 291 -13.54 5.76 25.73
C GLU A 291 -13.42 6.85 24.64
N HIS A 292 -12.62 6.61 23.60
CA HIS A 292 -12.39 7.54 22.50
C HIS A 292 -13.30 7.30 21.27
N GLY A 293 -14.30 6.42 21.38
CA GLY A 293 -15.26 6.15 20.31
C GLY A 293 -14.66 5.52 19.05
N ARG A 294 -13.46 4.92 19.15
CA ARG A 294 -12.75 4.26 18.04
C ARG A 294 -12.90 2.74 18.07
N TRP A 295 -13.79 2.23 18.92
CA TRP A 295 -14.08 0.81 19.06
C TRP A 295 -15.29 0.41 18.20
N PHE A 296 -15.16 -0.71 17.50
CA PHE A 296 -16.24 -1.37 16.78
C PHE A 296 -16.29 -2.81 17.24
N GLU A 297 -17.47 -3.37 17.48
CA GLU A 297 -17.56 -4.77 17.88
C GLU A 297 -17.10 -5.69 16.74
N ALA A 298 -16.34 -6.73 17.10
CA ALA A 298 -15.91 -7.72 16.14
C ALA A 298 -17.14 -8.39 15.49
N PRO A 299 -17.12 -8.63 14.17
CA PRO A 299 -18.15 -9.44 13.53
C PRO A 299 -18.28 -10.78 14.27
N ALA A 300 -19.51 -11.25 14.47
CA ALA A 300 -19.73 -12.55 15.09
C ALA A 300 -18.92 -13.61 14.32
N ARG A 301 -18.02 -14.33 15.01
CA ARG A 301 -17.27 -15.41 14.38
C ARG A 301 -18.27 -16.45 13.88
N ILE A 302 -18.39 -16.60 12.56
CA ILE A 302 -18.99 -17.80 11.98
C ILE A 302 -18.05 -18.94 12.38
N ALA A 303 -18.50 -19.80 13.28
CA ALA A 303 -17.71 -20.95 13.71
C ALA A 303 -17.36 -21.76 12.45
N ALA A 304 -16.06 -21.93 12.18
CA ALA A 304 -15.62 -22.84 11.14
C ALA A 304 -16.15 -24.23 11.52
N GLU A 305 -17.08 -24.76 10.72
CA GLU A 305 -17.48 -26.15 10.81
C GLU A 305 -16.22 -27.00 10.72
N THR A 306 -15.90 -27.65 11.83
CA THR A 306 -14.83 -28.63 11.91
C THR A 306 -15.36 -29.87 11.20
N THR A 307 -15.21 -29.94 9.89
CA THR A 307 -15.39 -31.20 9.16
C THR A 307 -14.22 -32.10 9.53
N ALA A 308 -14.53 -33.11 10.35
CA ALA A 308 -13.69 -34.27 10.66
C ALA A 308 -13.44 -35.15 9.43
#